data_AF-A0A5C2RTT4-F1
#
_entry.id   AF-A0A5C2RTT4-F1
#
_cell.length_a   1.000
_cell.length_b   1.000
_cell.length_c   1.000
_cell.angle_alpha   90.00
_cell.angle_beta   90.00
_cell.angle_gamma   90.00
#
_symmetry.space_group_name_H-M   'P 1'
#
loop_
_entity.id
_entity.type
_entity.pdbx_description
1 polymer ?
#
loop_
_entity_poly.entity_id
_entity_poly.type
_entity_poly.pdbx_seq_one_letter_code
_entity_poly.pdbx_strand_id
1 'polypeptide(L)'
;VLTYVLNCARSIDLLNELREASVSPTPIHEILRDPAILTSLLTHRKKPRRASSSSHTPTTRGIATPSEVPSERERDRDHARSESNRARDTSRERDTSTLRGSETASTVTVKPRKKDRDRDRDRERESDSASILTQVLAEEERQARHLKAVLRSTGARLEEELRRADVAETRARTAEISVQDLSSRLAASEAGRHQTELDATRAQEECRRWQMQADAAEREARRLQAELARMERAKSEADQAEKEARETARRAEQTLREWQAREQGREEVRRLEVRRRYSDGRDDGFEDGRAEGYEAGRQDGYEEGRDVGYETGRTEGFNAGRLTGFEEGRKASYAEGYEAGYAKGRKEERVRALEAFDRFIETEMPHRRRGGDGSETDYEVGTSHVFLR
;
A
#
# COMPACT_ATOMS: atom_id res chain seq x y z
N VAL A 1 -39.89 13.92 -12.50
CA VAL A 1 -40.69 12.73 -12.09
C VAL A 1 -39.79 11.57 -11.66
N LEU A 2 -39.04 10.90 -12.55
CA LEU A 2 -38.23 9.71 -12.18
C LEU A 2 -37.32 9.91 -10.95
N THR A 3 -36.63 11.05 -10.83
CA THR A 3 -35.79 11.38 -9.66
C THR A 3 -36.55 11.45 -8.34
N TYR A 4 -37.82 11.86 -8.37
CA TYR A 4 -38.70 11.85 -7.19
C TYR A 4 -39.13 10.43 -6.83
N VAL A 5 -39.43 9.59 -7.83
CA VAL A 5 -39.78 8.17 -7.63
C VAL A 5 -38.61 7.39 -7.04
N LEU A 6 -37.38 7.61 -7.56
CA LEU A 6 -36.16 6.98 -7.05
C LEU A 6 -35.82 7.39 -5.60
N ASN A 7 -36.07 8.65 -5.22
CA ASN A 7 -35.92 9.08 -3.84
C ASN A 7 -37.02 8.53 -2.93
N CYS A 8 -38.27 8.44 -3.40
CA CYS A 8 -39.34 7.78 -2.65
C CYS A 8 -39.02 6.30 -2.39
N ALA A 9 -38.56 5.54 -3.39
CA ALA A 9 -38.15 4.15 -3.22
C ALA A 9 -37.09 4.01 -2.12
N ARG A 10 -35.97 4.75 -2.22
CA ARG A 10 -34.91 4.76 -1.19
C ARG A 10 -35.40 5.15 0.21
N SER A 11 -36.40 6.04 0.31
CA SER A 11 -36.98 6.42 1.61
C SER A 11 -37.88 5.34 2.21
N ILE A 12 -38.52 4.52 1.37
CA ILE A 12 -39.31 3.35 1.80
C ILE A 12 -38.37 2.23 2.25
N ASP A 13 -37.29 1.99 1.51
CA ASP A 13 -36.28 1.00 1.87
C ASP A 13 -35.62 1.32 3.22
N LEU A 14 -35.21 2.59 3.44
CA LEU A 14 -34.67 3.04 4.74
C LEU A 14 -35.68 2.92 5.90
N LEU A 15 -36.97 3.16 5.65
CA LEU A 15 -38.00 2.96 6.68
C LEU A 15 -38.28 1.48 6.94
N ASN A 16 -38.11 0.61 5.94
CA ASN A 16 -38.15 -0.84 6.13
C ASN A 16 -36.91 -1.35 6.88
N GLU A 17 -35.69 -0.91 6.55
CA GLU A 17 -34.47 -1.24 7.32
C GLU A 17 -34.57 -0.79 8.78
N LEU A 18 -35.03 0.45 9.04
CA LEU A 18 -35.26 0.94 10.40
C LEU A 18 -36.33 0.13 11.13
N ARG A 19 -37.39 -0.29 10.42
CA ARG A 19 -38.44 -1.13 11.00
C ARG A 19 -37.94 -2.53 11.30
N GLU A 20 -37.18 -3.14 10.38
CA GLU A 20 -36.59 -4.46 10.53
C GLU A 20 -35.55 -4.48 11.65
N ALA A 21 -34.70 -3.47 11.74
CA ALA A 21 -33.81 -3.25 12.89
C ALA A 21 -34.58 -3.11 14.23
N SER A 22 -35.72 -2.40 14.23
CA SER A 22 -36.56 -2.24 15.43
C SER A 22 -37.39 -3.48 15.82
N VAL A 23 -37.62 -4.38 14.86
CA VAL A 23 -38.40 -5.63 15.05
C VAL A 23 -37.48 -6.82 15.29
N SER A 24 -36.23 -6.77 14.82
CA SER A 24 -35.17 -7.69 15.23
C SER A 24 -35.02 -7.67 16.75
N PRO A 25 -34.85 -8.82 17.42
CA PRO A 25 -34.57 -8.84 18.84
C PRO A 25 -33.18 -8.22 19.05
N THR A 26 -33.15 -6.98 19.56
CA THR A 26 -31.88 -6.34 19.94
C THR A 26 -31.08 -7.27 20.86
N PRO A 27 -29.73 -7.26 20.85
CA PRO A 27 -28.93 -8.16 21.70
C PRO A 27 -29.30 -8.07 23.20
N ILE A 28 -29.76 -6.89 23.64
CA ILE A 28 -30.28 -6.66 25.00
C ILE A 28 -31.57 -7.46 25.26
N HIS A 29 -32.47 -7.60 24.27
CA HIS A 29 -33.69 -8.42 24.41
C HIS A 29 -33.36 -9.91 24.53
N GLU A 30 -32.34 -10.41 23.83
CA GLU A 30 -31.91 -11.81 23.96
C GLU A 30 -31.21 -12.06 25.31
N ILE A 31 -30.32 -11.16 25.72
CA ILE A 31 -29.67 -11.18 27.05
C ILE A 31 -30.71 -11.13 28.19
N LEU A 32 -31.83 -10.46 28.01
CA LEU A 32 -32.93 -10.40 28.99
C LEU A 32 -33.93 -11.56 28.90
N ARG A 33 -33.80 -12.48 27.94
CA ARG A 33 -34.57 -13.75 27.93
C ARG A 33 -33.92 -14.84 28.78
N ASP A 34 -32.64 -14.74 29.10
CA ASP A 34 -31.91 -15.75 29.85
C ASP A 34 -32.17 -15.61 31.38
N PRO A 35 -32.82 -16.60 32.03
CA PRO A 35 -33.10 -16.54 33.48
C PRO A 35 -31.82 -16.56 34.34
N ALA A 36 -30.69 -17.08 33.84
CA ALA A 36 -29.41 -17.03 34.56
C ALA A 36 -28.86 -15.59 34.61
N ILE A 37 -29.03 -14.81 33.54
CA ILE A 37 -28.58 -13.41 33.49
C ILE A 37 -29.48 -12.55 34.37
N LEU A 38 -30.81 -12.70 34.29
CA LEU A 38 -31.76 -11.97 35.15
C LEU A 38 -31.50 -12.22 36.65
N THR A 39 -31.20 -13.46 37.05
CA THR A 39 -30.87 -13.77 38.45
C THR A 39 -29.51 -13.21 38.87
N SER A 40 -28.51 -13.13 37.99
CA SER A 40 -27.24 -12.43 38.27
C SER A 40 -27.42 -10.92 38.51
N LEU A 41 -28.29 -10.26 37.74
CA LEU A 41 -28.56 -8.84 37.86
C LEU A 41 -29.38 -8.50 39.11
N LEU A 42 -30.35 -9.34 39.48
CA LEU A 42 -31.22 -9.12 40.64
C LEU A 42 -30.54 -9.43 41.99
N THR A 43 -29.52 -10.29 42.02
CA THR A 43 -28.86 -10.71 43.28
C THR A 43 -27.82 -9.71 43.80
N HIS A 44 -27.32 -8.78 42.98
CA HIS A 44 -26.28 -7.81 43.36
C HIS A 44 -26.76 -6.63 44.20
N ARG A 45 -27.53 -6.87 45.28
CA ARG A 45 -27.90 -5.80 46.24
C ARG A 45 -27.87 -6.14 47.74
N LYS A 46 -26.79 -6.80 48.21
CA LYS A 46 -26.33 -6.71 49.62
C LYS A 46 -24.83 -7.03 49.78
N LYS A 47 -24.07 -6.08 50.31
CA LYS A 47 -22.69 -6.29 50.83
C LYS A 47 -22.71 -6.28 52.36
N PRO A 48 -22.13 -7.26 53.06
CA PRO A 48 -21.52 -7.06 54.38
C PRO A 48 -20.11 -6.45 54.23
N ARG A 49 -19.48 -6.01 55.34
CA ARG A 49 -18.17 -5.33 55.37
C ARG A 49 -17.20 -6.05 56.32
N ARG A 50 -15.91 -6.12 55.94
CA ARG A 50 -14.75 -6.63 56.72
C ARG A 50 -14.81 -8.15 57.05
N ALA A 51 -13.70 -8.81 57.42
CA ALA A 51 -12.35 -8.33 57.75
C ALA A 51 -11.24 -8.96 56.86
N SER A 52 -9.97 -8.81 57.23
CA SER A 52 -8.81 -8.89 56.33
C SER A 52 -7.62 -9.70 56.86
N SER A 53 -7.08 -10.60 56.03
CA SER A 53 -5.70 -11.12 56.04
C SER A 53 -5.40 -11.76 54.67
N SER A 54 -4.52 -11.28 53.80
CA SER A 54 -3.06 -11.06 53.91
C SER A 54 -2.22 -12.33 53.91
N SER A 55 -1.78 -12.76 52.73
CA SER A 55 -0.62 -13.65 52.51
C SER A 55 0.07 -13.27 51.20
N HIS A 56 1.39 -13.43 51.14
CA HIS A 56 2.23 -12.95 50.03
C HIS A 56 2.44 -13.99 48.91
N THR A 57 2.87 -13.47 47.75
CA THR A 57 3.51 -14.17 46.63
C THR A 57 4.70 -15.04 47.06
N PRO A 58 5.09 -16.01 46.23
CA PRO A 58 6.40 -15.88 45.58
C PRO A 58 6.35 -15.99 44.04
N THR A 59 7.52 -15.82 43.40
CA THR A 59 7.65 -15.39 42.00
C THR A 59 8.22 -16.43 41.02
N THR A 60 7.79 -16.28 39.77
CA THR A 60 8.31 -16.84 38.50
C THR A 60 9.79 -17.26 38.40
N ARG A 61 10.02 -18.51 37.94
CA ARG A 61 11.07 -19.02 36.99
C ARG A 61 10.93 -20.56 36.95
N GLY A 62 11.37 -21.31 35.93
CA GLY A 62 11.98 -21.01 34.63
C GLY A 62 12.09 -22.32 33.80
N ILE A 63 12.42 -22.25 32.50
CA ILE A 63 12.40 -23.41 31.59
C ILE A 63 13.67 -24.28 31.72
N ALA A 64 13.51 -25.61 31.83
CA ALA A 64 14.55 -26.63 31.59
C ALA A 64 13.91 -27.99 31.22
N THR A 65 14.68 -28.89 30.58
CA THR A 65 14.25 -30.18 30.01
C THR A 65 14.56 -31.40 30.90
N PRO A 66 13.90 -32.57 30.71
CA PRO A 66 14.07 -33.74 31.57
C PRO A 66 15.01 -34.83 30.98
N SER A 67 15.87 -35.41 31.82
CA SER A 67 16.49 -36.72 31.61
C SER A 67 17.14 -37.27 32.90
N GLU A 68 17.41 -38.57 32.90
CA GLU A 68 18.30 -39.32 33.82
C GLU A 68 17.79 -39.73 35.23
N VAL A 69 17.68 -41.05 35.37
CA VAL A 69 17.64 -41.93 36.56
C VAL A 69 19.07 -42.53 36.61
N PRO A 70 19.74 -42.89 37.75
CA PRO A 70 19.14 -43.70 38.83
C PRO A 70 19.75 -43.64 40.27
N SER A 71 19.16 -44.45 41.18
CA SER A 71 19.83 -45.10 42.35
C SER A 71 20.37 -44.19 43.47
N GLU A 72 20.85 -44.64 44.64
CA GLU A 72 20.50 -45.78 45.53
C GLU A 72 20.93 -45.39 46.97
N ARG A 73 20.22 -45.86 48.01
CA ARG A 73 20.66 -45.81 49.44
C ARG A 73 20.83 -44.36 49.99
N GLU A 74 21.22 -44.09 51.24
CA GLU A 74 21.61 -44.95 52.38
C GLU A 74 20.98 -44.48 53.72
N ARG A 75 21.64 -44.70 54.87
CA ARG A 75 21.08 -44.52 56.23
C ARG A 75 21.84 -43.45 57.05
N ASP A 76 21.47 -43.40 58.33
CA ASP A 76 22.07 -42.68 59.46
C ASP A 76 21.66 -41.20 59.58
N ARG A 77 21.03 -40.78 60.69
CA ARG A 77 21.50 -40.66 62.10
C ARG A 77 22.53 -39.54 62.27
N ASP A 78 22.07 -38.40 62.77
CA ASP A 78 22.39 -37.88 64.12
C ASP A 78 21.58 -36.58 64.37
N HIS A 79 20.92 -36.38 65.52
CA HIS A 79 21.39 -36.06 66.88
C HIS A 79 21.78 -34.57 67.09
N ALA A 80 21.24 -34.00 68.18
CA ALA A 80 21.64 -32.76 68.86
C ALA A 80 21.38 -31.38 68.19
N ARG A 81 21.28 -30.24 68.90
CA ARG A 81 20.80 -29.91 70.28
C ARG A 81 20.81 -28.39 70.52
N SER A 82 19.68 -27.75 70.86
CA SER A 82 19.57 -26.42 71.51
C SER A 82 18.07 -26.14 71.82
N GLU A 83 17.51 -25.95 73.02
CA GLU A 83 17.88 -25.44 74.37
C GLU A 83 17.48 -23.98 74.70
N SER A 84 16.75 -23.84 75.84
CA SER A 84 16.43 -22.63 76.63
C SER A 84 15.58 -21.53 75.95
N ASN A 85 14.50 -20.99 76.53
CA ASN A 85 14.21 -20.61 77.93
C ASN A 85 12.74 -20.95 78.31
N ARG A 86 12.31 -21.23 79.56
CA ARG A 86 12.43 -20.52 80.87
C ARG A 86 11.63 -19.20 80.95
N ALA A 87 10.85 -18.88 82.00
CA ALA A 87 10.43 -19.63 83.21
C ALA A 87 9.30 -18.91 84.02
N ARG A 88 8.84 -19.55 85.12
CA ARG A 88 8.18 -18.99 86.36
C ARG A 88 6.71 -18.51 86.26
N ASP A 89 5.92 -18.43 87.33
CA ASP A 89 6.09 -18.68 88.80
C ASP A 89 5.02 -19.69 89.33
N THR A 90 5.12 -20.48 90.43
CA THR A 90 5.37 -20.31 91.90
C THR A 90 4.24 -19.57 92.67
N SER A 91 3.58 -20.13 93.71
CA SER A 91 4.08 -20.55 95.05
C SER A 91 3.10 -21.50 95.79
N ARG A 92 3.55 -22.49 96.60
CA ARG A 92 3.50 -22.62 98.11
C ARG A 92 2.08 -22.86 98.71
N GLU A 93 1.87 -23.57 99.83
CA GLU A 93 2.68 -23.74 101.07
C GLU A 93 2.90 -25.22 101.52
N ARG A 94 3.12 -25.44 102.84
CA ARG A 94 3.46 -26.70 103.56
C ARG A 94 2.54 -26.82 104.82
N ASP A 95 2.56 -27.81 105.73
CA ASP A 95 3.68 -28.39 106.50
C ASP A 95 3.41 -29.77 107.16
N THR A 96 4.51 -30.30 107.70
CA THR A 96 4.81 -31.45 108.61
C THR A 96 3.70 -32.01 109.55
N SER A 97 3.82 -33.19 110.22
CA SER A 97 5.03 -33.89 110.73
C SER A 97 4.85 -35.40 111.11
N THR A 98 5.97 -36.15 111.14
CA THR A 98 6.43 -37.24 112.08
C THR A 98 5.46 -37.94 113.07
N LEU A 99 5.54 -39.21 113.52
CA LEU A 99 6.57 -40.30 113.70
C LEU A 99 5.81 -41.60 114.22
N ARG A 100 6.29 -42.82 114.59
CA ARG A 100 7.57 -43.59 114.66
C ARG A 100 7.33 -45.14 114.88
N GLY A 101 7.78 -46.02 113.98
CA GLY A 101 8.07 -47.46 114.25
C GLY A 101 6.88 -48.41 114.61
N SER A 102 7.04 -49.73 114.75
CA SER A 102 8.22 -50.60 114.50
C SER A 102 7.81 -52.07 114.19
N GLU A 103 8.79 -52.88 113.81
CA GLU A 103 8.69 -54.31 113.43
C GLU A 103 8.19 -55.23 114.57
N THR A 104 7.60 -56.39 114.23
CA THR A 104 8.20 -57.74 114.47
C THR A 104 7.30 -58.87 113.91
N ALA A 105 7.83 -60.10 113.86
CA ALA A 105 7.20 -61.27 113.23
C ALA A 105 6.77 -62.35 114.27
N SER A 106 6.42 -63.55 113.78
CA SER A 106 6.21 -64.81 114.56
C SER A 106 4.87 -64.93 115.32
N THR A 107 4.28 -66.11 115.58
CA THR A 107 4.61 -67.51 115.15
C THR A 107 3.36 -68.40 115.18
N VAL A 108 3.45 -69.57 114.52
CA VAL A 108 2.49 -70.68 114.67
C VAL A 108 2.55 -71.30 116.08
N THR A 109 1.40 -71.58 116.70
CA THR A 109 1.27 -72.54 117.82
C THR A 109 -0.03 -73.37 117.70
N VAL A 110 -0.08 -74.52 118.40
CA VAL A 110 -1.09 -75.58 118.21
C VAL A 110 -1.94 -75.77 119.48
N LYS A 111 -3.17 -76.27 119.32
CA LYS A 111 -4.10 -76.67 120.41
C LYS A 111 -3.41 -77.57 121.46
N PRO A 112 -3.85 -77.53 122.73
CA PRO A 112 -4.65 -78.69 123.17
C PRO A 112 -5.83 -78.41 124.13
N ARG A 113 -6.65 -79.47 124.24
CA ARG A 113 -7.62 -79.91 125.28
C ARG A 113 -7.44 -79.29 126.69
N LYS A 114 -8.45 -79.28 127.60
CA LYS A 114 -9.36 -80.40 127.96
C LYS A 114 -10.45 -79.97 129.00
N LYS A 115 -11.65 -80.60 128.96
CA LYS A 115 -12.63 -80.79 130.08
C LYS A 115 -13.27 -79.51 130.70
N ASP A 116 -14.41 -79.51 131.40
CA ASP A 116 -15.28 -80.59 131.92
C ASP A 116 -16.75 -80.11 132.18
N ARG A 117 -17.65 -81.03 132.57
CA ARG A 117 -18.98 -80.86 133.23
C ARG A 117 -20.26 -80.72 132.39
N ASP A 118 -20.74 -81.87 131.93
CA ASP A 118 -21.98 -82.53 132.40
C ASP A 118 -23.09 -81.67 133.05
N ARG A 119 -24.26 -81.63 132.39
CA ARG A 119 -25.67 -81.62 132.88
C ARG A 119 -26.59 -81.19 131.72
N ASP A 120 -27.76 -81.78 131.46
CA ASP A 120 -28.49 -82.87 132.13
C ASP A 120 -28.95 -83.92 131.11
N ARG A 121 -29.02 -85.19 131.53
CA ARG A 121 -29.92 -86.18 130.92
C ARG A 121 -31.18 -86.23 131.77
N ASP A 122 -32.34 -85.97 131.17
CA ASP A 122 -33.64 -86.58 131.56
C ASP A 122 -34.75 -86.13 130.60
N ARG A 123 -34.68 -86.61 129.35
CA ARG A 123 -35.77 -86.50 128.35
C ARG A 123 -35.64 -87.42 127.11
N GLU A 124 -34.74 -88.41 127.17
CA GLU A 124 -34.40 -89.36 126.10
C GLU A 124 -35.51 -90.44 125.94
N ARG A 125 -36.60 -90.08 125.23
CA ARG A 125 -37.54 -91.00 124.51
C ARG A 125 -38.65 -90.28 123.74
N GLU A 126 -39.20 -89.19 124.27
CA GLU A 126 -40.12 -88.31 123.51
C GLU A 126 -39.36 -87.22 122.75
N SER A 127 -38.17 -86.85 123.23
CA SER A 127 -37.35 -85.81 122.61
C SER A 127 -36.61 -86.25 121.36
N ASP A 128 -36.46 -87.55 121.11
CA ASP A 128 -35.65 -88.02 119.97
C ASP A 128 -36.35 -87.73 118.64
N SER A 129 -37.65 -88.03 118.54
CA SER A 129 -38.49 -87.67 117.38
C SER A 129 -38.64 -86.15 117.24
N ALA A 130 -38.84 -85.41 118.34
CA ALA A 130 -38.94 -83.96 118.33
C ALA A 130 -37.62 -83.26 117.95
N SER A 131 -36.47 -83.80 118.41
CA SER A 131 -35.13 -83.30 118.11
C SER A 131 -34.75 -83.62 116.67
N ILE A 132 -35.03 -84.84 116.18
CA ILE A 132 -34.84 -85.20 114.77
C ILE A 132 -35.70 -84.29 113.88
N LEU A 133 -36.97 -84.06 114.20
CA LEU A 133 -37.82 -83.12 113.46
C LEU A 133 -37.27 -81.67 113.51
N THR A 134 -36.82 -81.19 114.66
CA THR A 134 -36.25 -79.85 114.81
C THR A 134 -34.94 -79.71 114.03
N GLN A 135 -34.10 -80.76 114.02
CA GLN A 135 -32.83 -80.78 113.30
C GLN A 135 -33.06 -80.89 111.79
N VAL A 136 -33.99 -81.74 111.32
CA VAL A 136 -34.40 -81.82 109.91
C VAL A 136 -35.00 -80.48 109.45
N LEU A 137 -35.87 -79.85 110.24
CA LEU A 137 -36.41 -78.52 109.91
C LEU A 137 -35.31 -77.45 109.87
N ALA A 138 -34.30 -77.52 110.74
CA ALA A 138 -33.14 -76.63 110.69
C ALA A 138 -32.21 -76.94 109.49
N GLU A 139 -32.13 -78.19 109.04
CA GLU A 139 -31.40 -78.63 107.86
C GLU A 139 -32.09 -78.17 106.57
N GLU A 140 -33.42 -78.33 106.47
CA GLU A 140 -34.29 -77.76 105.43
C GLU A 140 -34.18 -76.23 105.40
N GLU A 141 -34.24 -75.55 106.55
CA GLU A 141 -34.11 -74.09 106.61
C GLU A 141 -32.69 -73.63 106.21
N ARG A 142 -31.65 -74.42 106.50
CA ARG A 142 -30.28 -74.20 105.99
C ARG A 142 -30.20 -74.41 104.48
N GLN A 143 -30.81 -75.46 103.93
CA GLN A 143 -30.88 -75.71 102.49
C GLN A 143 -31.64 -74.59 101.78
N ALA A 144 -32.81 -74.19 102.28
CA ALA A 144 -33.58 -73.05 101.75
C ALA A 144 -32.80 -71.73 101.81
N ARG A 145 -32.07 -71.46 102.91
CA ARG A 145 -31.17 -70.30 103.01
C ARG A 145 -30.00 -70.39 102.02
N HIS A 146 -29.41 -71.57 101.83
CA HIS A 146 -28.31 -71.80 100.90
C HIS A 146 -28.76 -71.61 99.45
N LEU A 147 -29.86 -72.25 99.03
CA LEU A 147 -30.49 -72.05 97.72
C LEU A 147 -30.85 -70.58 97.49
N LYS A 148 -31.41 -69.89 98.50
CA LYS A 148 -31.70 -68.45 98.43
C LYS A 148 -30.45 -67.56 98.37
N ALA A 149 -29.30 -68.02 98.87
CA ALA A 149 -28.01 -67.34 98.72
C ALA A 149 -27.42 -67.58 97.32
N VAL A 150 -27.49 -68.82 96.81
CA VAL A 150 -27.05 -69.18 95.45
C VAL A 150 -27.88 -68.44 94.40
N LEU A 151 -29.22 -68.40 94.54
CA LEU A 151 -30.10 -67.65 93.62
C LEU A 151 -29.81 -66.14 93.61
N ARG A 152 -29.34 -65.58 94.73
CA ARG A 152 -28.90 -64.17 94.79
C ARG A 152 -27.54 -63.97 94.13
N SER A 153 -26.58 -64.88 94.29
CA SER A 153 -25.26 -64.75 93.67
C SER A 153 -25.28 -65.05 92.16
N THR A 154 -26.16 -65.95 91.70
CA THR A 154 -26.42 -66.12 90.26
C THR A 154 -27.20 -64.94 89.69
N GLY A 155 -28.19 -64.39 90.42
CA GLY A 155 -28.89 -63.16 90.05
C GLY A 155 -27.94 -61.97 89.87
N ALA A 156 -27.13 -61.66 90.88
CA ALA A 156 -26.14 -60.58 90.81
C ALA A 156 -25.08 -60.81 89.71
N ARG A 157 -24.72 -62.07 89.41
CA ARG A 157 -23.84 -62.39 88.27
C ARG A 157 -24.53 -62.16 86.94
N LEU A 158 -25.80 -62.54 86.79
CA LEU A 158 -26.59 -62.27 85.58
C LEU A 158 -26.76 -60.76 85.35
N GLU A 159 -27.04 -59.98 86.40
CA GLU A 159 -27.09 -58.51 86.32
C GLU A 159 -25.77 -57.90 85.84
N GLU A 160 -24.62 -58.39 86.32
CA GLU A 160 -23.29 -57.94 85.89
C GLU A 160 -22.98 -58.33 84.43
N GLU A 161 -23.27 -59.57 84.01
CA GLU A 161 -23.07 -59.96 82.59
C GLU A 161 -24.05 -59.22 81.65
N LEU A 162 -25.27 -58.90 82.10
CA LEU A 162 -26.21 -58.05 81.36
C LEU A 162 -25.66 -56.63 81.19
N ARG A 163 -25.14 -55.99 82.25
CA ARG A 163 -24.50 -54.66 82.13
C ARG A 163 -23.31 -54.68 81.16
N ARG A 164 -22.55 -55.77 81.09
CA ARG A 164 -21.47 -55.94 80.10
C ARG A 164 -22.01 -56.08 78.68
N ALA A 165 -23.12 -56.80 78.50
CA ALA A 165 -23.81 -56.90 77.22
C ALA A 165 -24.34 -55.53 76.76
N ASP A 166 -24.98 -54.75 77.63
CA ASP A 166 -25.44 -53.38 77.34
C ASP A 166 -24.29 -52.46 76.92
N VAL A 167 -23.14 -52.54 77.62
CA VAL A 167 -21.93 -51.78 77.29
C VAL A 167 -21.26 -52.25 76.00
N ALA A 168 -21.38 -53.52 75.63
CA ALA A 168 -20.92 -54.03 74.34
C ALA A 168 -21.87 -53.61 73.19
N GLU A 169 -23.18 -53.70 73.39
CA GLU A 169 -24.20 -53.32 72.40
C GLU A 169 -24.17 -51.82 72.11
N THR A 170 -24.08 -50.98 73.14
CA THR A 170 -23.95 -49.52 72.95
C THR A 170 -22.67 -49.17 72.18
N ARG A 171 -21.54 -49.82 72.45
CA ARG A 171 -20.30 -49.67 71.66
C ARG A 171 -20.51 -50.10 70.21
N ALA A 172 -21.12 -51.27 69.98
CA ALA A 172 -21.42 -51.76 68.63
C ALA A 172 -22.29 -50.77 67.84
N ARG A 173 -23.39 -50.29 68.44
CA ARG A 173 -24.26 -49.25 67.84
C ARG A 173 -23.50 -47.97 67.51
N THR A 174 -22.60 -47.50 68.38
CA THR A 174 -21.77 -46.31 68.06
C THR A 174 -20.79 -46.57 66.90
N ALA A 175 -20.28 -47.79 66.77
CA ALA A 175 -19.44 -48.18 65.64
C ALA A 175 -20.26 -48.25 64.34
N GLU A 176 -21.45 -48.85 64.36
CA GLU A 176 -22.40 -48.90 63.23
C GLU A 176 -22.76 -47.50 62.73
N ILE A 177 -23.10 -46.58 63.64
CA ILE A 177 -23.39 -45.18 63.30
C ILE A 177 -22.16 -44.50 62.67
N SER A 178 -20.96 -44.73 63.18
CA SER A 178 -19.73 -44.16 62.59
C SER A 178 -19.41 -44.73 61.21
N VAL A 179 -19.72 -46.00 60.95
CA VAL A 179 -19.59 -46.64 59.63
C VAL A 179 -20.64 -46.08 58.65
N GLN A 180 -21.85 -45.79 59.11
CA GLN A 180 -22.91 -45.15 58.30
C GLN A 180 -22.56 -43.69 57.96
N ASP A 181 -22.00 -42.93 58.89
CA ASP A 181 -21.48 -41.59 58.63
C ASP A 181 -20.35 -41.64 57.59
N LEU A 182 -19.35 -42.53 57.77
CA LEU A 182 -18.25 -42.71 56.82
C LEU A 182 -18.73 -43.17 55.43
N SER A 183 -19.70 -44.08 55.33
CA SER A 183 -20.24 -44.51 54.03
C SER A 183 -21.05 -43.40 53.34
N SER A 184 -21.79 -42.58 54.09
CA SER A 184 -22.48 -41.41 53.54
C SER A 184 -21.50 -40.36 52.98
N ARG A 185 -20.37 -40.14 53.66
CA ARG A 185 -19.28 -39.26 53.20
C ARG A 185 -18.56 -39.82 51.98
N LEU A 186 -18.37 -41.15 51.92
CA LEU A 186 -17.80 -41.81 50.75
C LEU A 186 -18.73 -41.64 49.54
N ALA A 187 -20.02 -41.94 49.67
CA ALA A 187 -20.99 -41.78 48.60
C ALA A 187 -21.10 -40.32 48.12
N ALA A 188 -21.02 -39.33 49.02
CA ALA A 188 -20.96 -37.92 48.64
C ALA A 188 -19.68 -37.55 47.89
N SER A 189 -18.53 -38.14 48.26
CA SER A 189 -17.26 -37.99 47.55
C SER A 189 -17.31 -38.62 46.16
N GLU A 190 -17.85 -39.84 46.03
CA GLU A 190 -18.02 -40.57 44.77
C GLU A 190 -18.98 -39.85 43.82
N ALA A 191 -20.12 -39.34 44.32
CA ALA A 191 -21.01 -38.49 43.54
C ALA A 191 -20.32 -37.20 43.06
N GLY A 192 -19.50 -36.56 43.91
CA GLY A 192 -18.69 -35.41 43.53
C GLY A 192 -17.67 -35.73 42.43
N ARG A 193 -16.99 -36.90 42.52
CA ARG A 193 -16.06 -37.38 41.49
C ARG A 193 -16.77 -37.60 40.17
N HIS A 194 -17.88 -38.34 40.15
CA HIS A 194 -18.66 -38.59 38.94
C HIS A 194 -19.19 -37.31 38.31
N GLN A 195 -19.59 -36.30 39.11
CA GLN A 195 -19.95 -34.99 38.57
C GLN A 195 -18.74 -34.33 37.86
N THR A 196 -17.56 -34.33 38.47
CA THR A 196 -16.35 -33.79 37.81
C THR A 196 -15.90 -34.59 36.58
N GLU A 197 -16.16 -35.90 36.54
CA GLU A 197 -15.89 -36.76 35.38
C GLU A 197 -16.84 -36.44 34.21
N LEU A 198 -18.12 -36.17 34.50
CA LEU A 198 -19.11 -35.71 33.51
C LEU A 198 -18.78 -34.30 32.99
N ASP A 199 -18.35 -33.38 33.85
CA ASP A 199 -17.98 -32.03 33.42
C ASP A 199 -16.64 -32.02 32.65
N ALA A 200 -15.72 -32.92 32.98
CA ALA A 200 -14.51 -33.13 32.19
C ALA A 200 -14.79 -33.71 30.79
N THR A 201 -15.74 -34.63 30.64
CA THR A 201 -16.12 -35.16 29.31
C THR A 201 -16.85 -34.11 28.46
N ARG A 202 -17.73 -33.30 29.05
CA ARG A 202 -18.34 -32.12 28.39
C ARG A 202 -17.27 -31.15 27.87
N ALA A 203 -16.32 -30.75 28.70
CA ALA A 203 -15.23 -29.87 28.30
C ALA A 203 -14.34 -30.49 27.19
N GLN A 204 -14.11 -31.80 27.21
CA GLN A 204 -13.40 -32.50 26.12
C GLN A 204 -14.19 -32.48 24.80
N GLU A 205 -15.52 -32.64 24.84
CA GLU A 205 -16.35 -32.51 23.65
C GLU A 205 -16.34 -31.08 23.09
N GLU A 206 -16.45 -30.06 23.94
CA GLU A 206 -16.37 -28.65 23.53
C GLU A 206 -15.01 -28.35 22.88
N CYS A 207 -13.90 -28.75 23.51
CA CYS A 207 -12.57 -28.64 22.92
C CYS A 207 -12.48 -29.33 21.55
N ARG A 208 -13.05 -30.54 21.38
CA ARG A 208 -13.09 -31.24 20.07
C ARG A 208 -13.94 -30.50 19.04
N ARG A 209 -15.07 -29.89 19.44
CA ARG A 209 -15.93 -29.09 18.54
C ARG A 209 -15.17 -27.85 18.05
N TRP A 210 -14.49 -27.12 18.95
CA TRP A 210 -13.66 -25.97 18.59
C TRP A 210 -12.45 -26.35 17.74
N GLN A 211 -11.78 -27.47 18.03
CA GLN A 211 -10.71 -28.02 17.19
C GLN A 211 -11.21 -28.30 15.77
N MET A 212 -12.35 -28.99 15.60
CA MET A 212 -12.92 -29.28 14.29
C MET A 212 -13.32 -28.01 13.50
N GLN A 213 -13.74 -26.94 14.19
CA GLN A 213 -14.02 -25.64 13.56
C GLN A 213 -12.75 -24.90 13.13
N ALA A 214 -11.70 -24.91 13.97
CA ALA A 214 -10.39 -24.36 13.62
C ALA A 214 -9.79 -25.10 12.39
N ASP A 215 -9.84 -26.43 12.39
CA ASP A 215 -9.44 -27.28 11.28
C ASP A 215 -10.20 -26.96 9.98
N ALA A 216 -11.51 -26.67 10.06
CA ALA A 216 -12.31 -26.26 8.91
C ALA A 216 -11.89 -24.88 8.38
N ALA A 217 -11.77 -23.89 9.27
CA ALA A 217 -11.33 -22.53 8.93
C ALA A 217 -9.91 -22.51 8.34
N GLU A 218 -8.98 -23.34 8.84
CA GLU A 218 -7.65 -23.50 8.25
C GLU A 218 -7.70 -24.08 6.82
N ARG A 219 -8.55 -25.08 6.57
CA ARG A 219 -8.72 -25.66 5.23
C ARG A 219 -9.30 -24.63 4.25
N GLU A 220 -10.20 -23.76 4.71
CA GLU A 220 -10.77 -22.67 3.91
C GLU A 220 -9.74 -21.56 3.66
N ALA A 221 -8.97 -21.14 4.68
CA ALA A 221 -7.87 -20.20 4.51
C ALA A 221 -6.83 -20.71 3.49
N ARG A 222 -6.46 -22.00 3.54
CA ARG A 222 -5.54 -22.63 2.58
C ARG A 222 -6.12 -22.70 1.16
N ARG A 223 -7.44 -22.88 1.00
CA ARG A 223 -8.12 -22.78 -0.32
C ARG A 223 -8.06 -21.37 -0.87
N LEU A 224 -8.43 -20.37 -0.07
CA LEU A 224 -8.42 -18.96 -0.46
C LEU A 224 -7.00 -18.47 -0.79
N GLN A 225 -5.98 -18.91 -0.05
CA GLN A 225 -4.57 -18.66 -0.39
C GLN A 225 -4.18 -19.25 -1.75
N ALA A 226 -4.62 -20.47 -2.07
CA ALA A 226 -4.37 -21.09 -3.37
C ALA A 226 -5.13 -20.40 -4.52
N GLU A 227 -6.30 -19.82 -4.25
CA GLU A 227 -7.07 -19.02 -5.22
C GLU A 227 -6.45 -17.64 -5.44
N LEU A 228 -6.02 -16.94 -4.39
CA LEU A 228 -5.25 -15.71 -4.48
C LEU A 228 -3.97 -15.92 -5.30
N ALA A 229 -3.20 -16.97 -5.02
CA ALA A 229 -1.99 -17.30 -5.78
C ALA A 229 -2.25 -17.69 -7.25
N ARG A 230 -3.47 -18.10 -7.62
CA ARG A 230 -3.89 -18.26 -9.02
C ARG A 230 -4.23 -16.91 -9.65
N MET A 231 -4.97 -16.06 -8.95
CA MET A 231 -5.34 -14.72 -9.42
C MET A 231 -4.13 -13.80 -9.59
N GLU A 232 -3.12 -13.91 -8.71
CA GLU A 232 -1.85 -13.18 -8.83
C GLU A 232 -1.06 -13.61 -10.08
N ARG A 233 -1.03 -14.91 -10.39
CA ARG A 233 -0.40 -15.43 -11.63
C ARG A 233 -1.13 -14.94 -12.87
N ALA A 234 -2.45 -15.14 -12.93
CA ALA A 234 -3.28 -14.68 -14.04
C ALA A 234 -3.17 -13.15 -14.25
N LYS A 235 -3.07 -12.36 -13.16
CA LYS A 235 -2.75 -10.94 -13.26
C LYS A 235 -1.34 -10.70 -13.81
N SER A 236 -0.32 -11.42 -13.32
CA SER A 236 1.06 -11.25 -13.81
C SER A 236 1.23 -11.63 -15.28
N GLU A 237 0.44 -12.59 -15.76
CA GLU A 237 0.35 -13.01 -17.17
C GLU A 237 -0.36 -11.93 -18.00
N ALA A 238 -1.46 -11.34 -17.52
CA ALA A 238 -2.12 -10.21 -18.16
C ALA A 238 -1.22 -8.95 -18.19
N ASP A 239 -0.51 -8.65 -17.10
CA ASP A 239 0.47 -7.56 -16.99
C ASP A 239 1.69 -7.79 -17.91
N GLN A 240 1.96 -9.03 -18.35
CA GLN A 240 2.99 -9.34 -19.35
C GLN A 240 2.43 -9.18 -20.77
N ALA A 241 1.27 -9.78 -21.06
CA ALA A 241 0.58 -9.64 -22.34
C ALA A 241 0.30 -8.18 -22.70
N GLU A 242 -0.03 -7.32 -21.73
CA GLU A 242 -0.20 -5.88 -21.98
C GLU A 242 1.11 -5.19 -22.38
N LYS A 243 2.26 -5.60 -21.80
CA LYS A 243 3.57 -5.06 -22.17
C LYS A 243 3.95 -5.49 -23.60
N GLU A 244 3.72 -6.76 -23.94
CA GLU A 244 3.96 -7.28 -25.29
C GLU A 244 3.05 -6.61 -26.34
N ALA A 245 1.77 -6.38 -26.00
CA ALA A 245 0.84 -5.63 -26.85
C ALA A 245 1.29 -4.15 -27.03
N ARG A 246 1.73 -3.49 -25.96
CA ARG A 246 2.28 -2.13 -26.02
C ARG A 246 3.59 -2.05 -26.81
N GLU A 247 4.45 -3.06 -26.72
CA GLU A 247 5.69 -3.12 -27.52
C GLU A 247 5.43 -3.40 -29.00
N THR A 248 4.56 -4.36 -29.32
CA THR A 248 4.18 -4.64 -30.71
C THR A 248 3.48 -3.45 -31.37
N ALA A 249 2.61 -2.74 -30.64
CA ALA A 249 2.04 -1.47 -31.09
C ALA A 249 3.13 -0.40 -31.36
N ARG A 250 4.08 -0.20 -30.43
CA ARG A 250 5.20 0.74 -30.63
C ARG A 250 6.08 0.39 -31.84
N ARG A 251 6.34 -0.90 -32.06
CA ARG A 251 7.10 -1.39 -33.24
C ARG A 251 6.32 -1.12 -34.53
N ALA A 252 4.99 -1.29 -34.52
CA ALA A 252 4.13 -0.96 -35.66
C ALA A 252 4.04 0.56 -35.92
N GLU A 253 4.01 1.39 -34.88
CA GLU A 253 4.12 2.85 -35.03
C GLU A 253 5.47 3.25 -35.64
N GLN A 254 6.57 2.62 -35.22
CA GLN A 254 7.91 2.86 -35.77
C GLN A 254 7.98 2.50 -37.25
N THR A 255 7.55 1.30 -37.65
CA THR A 255 7.55 0.90 -39.07
C THR A 255 6.62 1.76 -39.93
N LEU A 256 5.48 2.21 -39.39
CA LEU A 256 4.59 3.16 -40.06
C LEU A 256 5.25 4.53 -40.25
N ARG A 257 5.91 5.08 -39.22
CA ARG A 257 6.65 6.35 -39.33
C ARG A 257 7.82 6.25 -40.30
N GLU A 258 8.58 5.15 -40.29
CA GLU A 258 9.63 4.92 -41.28
C GLU A 258 9.08 4.79 -42.70
N TRP A 259 7.94 4.11 -42.88
CA TRP A 259 7.29 4.00 -44.18
C TRP A 259 6.79 5.37 -44.68
N GLN A 260 6.18 6.18 -43.81
CA GLN A 260 5.77 7.55 -44.12
C GLN A 260 6.97 8.43 -44.50
N ALA A 261 8.06 8.38 -43.73
CA ALA A 261 9.30 9.11 -44.05
C ALA A 261 9.94 8.64 -45.38
N ARG A 262 9.88 7.34 -45.68
CA ARG A 262 10.34 6.80 -46.98
C ARG A 262 9.44 7.23 -48.14
N GLU A 263 8.14 7.36 -47.94
CA GLU A 263 7.21 7.85 -48.98
C GLU A 263 7.38 9.36 -49.18
N GLN A 264 7.45 10.15 -48.11
CA GLN A 264 7.76 11.58 -48.17
C GLN A 264 9.10 11.83 -48.87
N GLY A 265 10.15 11.05 -48.56
CA GLY A 265 11.43 11.12 -49.28
C GLY A 265 11.31 10.78 -50.77
N ARG A 266 10.47 9.80 -51.15
CA ARG A 266 10.18 9.50 -52.57
C ARG A 266 9.44 10.64 -53.26
N GLU A 267 8.47 11.26 -52.58
CA GLU A 267 7.72 12.40 -53.11
C GLU A 267 8.57 13.66 -53.22
N GLU A 268 9.42 13.95 -52.24
CA GLU A 268 10.37 15.07 -52.28
C GLU A 268 11.41 14.89 -53.38
N VAL A 269 12.00 13.70 -53.52
CA VAL A 269 12.92 13.40 -54.64
C VAL A 269 12.20 13.58 -55.98
N ARG A 270 11.00 13.02 -56.17
CA ARG A 270 10.21 13.17 -57.40
C ARG A 270 9.85 14.64 -57.68
N ARG A 271 9.54 15.43 -56.64
CA ARG A 271 9.23 16.86 -56.73
C ARG A 271 10.46 17.69 -57.08
N LEU A 272 11.61 17.38 -56.49
CA LEU A 272 12.90 18.01 -56.78
C LEU A 272 13.37 17.66 -58.20
N GLU A 273 13.20 16.42 -58.64
CA GLU A 273 13.52 15.96 -59.99
C GLU A 273 12.65 16.67 -61.05
N VAL A 274 11.33 16.73 -60.85
CA VAL A 274 10.43 17.47 -61.75
C VAL A 274 10.75 18.97 -61.74
N ARG A 275 10.99 19.58 -60.57
CA ARG A 275 11.37 21.00 -60.47
C ARG A 275 12.70 21.27 -61.16
N ARG A 276 13.69 20.39 -60.98
CA ARG A 276 15.00 20.49 -61.63
C ARG A 276 14.84 20.39 -63.13
N ARG A 277 14.23 19.32 -63.64
CA ARG A 277 14.03 19.12 -65.09
C ARG A 277 13.23 20.26 -65.74
N TYR A 278 12.34 20.92 -65.00
CA TYR A 278 11.64 22.13 -65.45
C TYR A 278 12.53 23.39 -65.43
N SER A 279 13.49 23.52 -64.51
CA SER A 279 14.49 24.61 -64.56
C SER A 279 15.49 24.33 -65.67
N ASP A 280 16.21 23.20 -65.60
CA ASP A 280 17.20 22.76 -66.61
C ASP A 280 16.61 22.94 -68.03
N GLY A 281 15.46 22.34 -68.36
CA GLY A 281 14.84 22.47 -69.67
C GLY A 281 14.18 23.83 -70.01
N ARG A 282 13.98 24.73 -69.04
CA ARG A 282 13.56 26.12 -69.28
C ARG A 282 14.78 27.00 -69.55
N ASP A 283 15.87 26.75 -68.83
CA ASP A 283 17.07 27.53 -68.86
C ASP A 283 17.87 27.16 -70.12
N ASP A 284 18.01 25.87 -70.43
CA ASP A 284 18.48 25.32 -71.73
C ASP A 284 17.67 25.95 -72.90
N GLY A 285 16.34 25.80 -72.89
CA GLY A 285 15.47 26.30 -73.96
C GLY A 285 15.40 27.82 -74.07
N PHE A 286 15.79 28.56 -73.02
CA PHE A 286 15.97 30.01 -73.07
C PHE A 286 17.35 30.38 -73.63
N GLU A 287 18.41 29.65 -73.31
CA GLU A 287 19.74 29.87 -73.88
C GLU A 287 19.78 29.51 -75.37
N ASP A 288 19.25 28.35 -75.76
CA ASP A 288 19.13 27.93 -77.17
C ASP A 288 18.28 28.93 -77.97
N GLY A 289 17.04 29.21 -77.53
CA GLY A 289 16.14 30.13 -78.22
C GLY A 289 16.65 31.58 -78.25
N ARG A 290 17.48 31.99 -77.28
CA ARG A 290 18.17 33.28 -77.29
C ARG A 290 19.40 33.25 -78.21
N ALA A 291 20.12 32.14 -78.31
CA ALA A 291 21.25 31.99 -79.21
C ALA A 291 20.76 32.03 -80.67
N GLU A 292 19.85 31.13 -81.05
CA GLU A 292 19.25 31.09 -82.39
C GLU A 292 18.60 32.43 -82.76
N GLY A 293 17.75 32.97 -81.87
CA GLY A 293 17.04 34.23 -82.11
C GLY A 293 17.97 35.46 -82.19
N TYR A 294 19.08 35.48 -81.45
CA TYR A 294 20.06 36.56 -81.53
C TYR A 294 21.01 36.39 -82.72
N GLU A 295 21.39 35.16 -83.10
CA GLU A 295 22.25 34.95 -84.25
C GLU A 295 21.51 35.19 -85.57
N ALA A 296 20.29 34.65 -85.75
CA ALA A 296 19.45 34.96 -86.90
C ALA A 296 19.06 36.45 -86.93
N GLY A 297 18.52 36.98 -85.82
CA GLY A 297 18.10 38.37 -85.75
C GLY A 297 19.25 39.39 -85.90
N ARG A 298 20.49 39.03 -85.50
CA ARG A 298 21.69 39.82 -85.80
C ARG A 298 22.15 39.62 -87.23
N GLN A 299 22.11 38.41 -87.78
CA GLN A 299 22.56 38.17 -89.16
C GLN A 299 21.63 38.89 -90.13
N ASP A 300 20.35 38.54 -90.17
CA ASP A 300 19.36 39.14 -91.08
C ASP A 300 19.31 40.67 -90.89
N GLY A 301 19.15 41.13 -89.65
CA GLY A 301 19.01 42.55 -89.33
C GLY A 301 20.28 43.40 -89.53
N TYR A 302 21.48 42.81 -89.43
CA TYR A 302 22.73 43.51 -89.73
C TYR A 302 23.09 43.42 -91.20
N GLU A 303 22.87 42.30 -91.88
CA GLU A 303 23.16 42.16 -93.32
C GLU A 303 22.18 43.02 -94.14
N GLU A 304 20.87 42.89 -93.94
CA GLU A 304 19.87 43.73 -94.63
C GLU A 304 20.01 45.21 -94.23
N GLY A 305 20.13 45.51 -92.94
CA GLY A 305 20.28 46.89 -92.44
C GLY A 305 21.56 47.58 -92.92
N ARG A 306 22.66 46.85 -93.02
CA ARG A 306 23.94 47.36 -93.55
C ARG A 306 23.88 47.52 -95.05
N ASP A 307 23.40 46.54 -95.80
CA ASP A 307 23.51 46.56 -97.25
C ASP A 307 22.48 47.52 -97.85
N VAL A 308 21.23 47.54 -97.37
CA VAL A 308 20.25 48.57 -97.77
C VAL A 308 20.72 49.96 -97.33
N GLY A 309 21.19 50.13 -96.09
CA GLY A 309 21.66 51.41 -95.57
C GLY A 309 22.91 51.95 -96.29
N TYR A 310 23.83 51.06 -96.68
CA TYR A 310 25.05 51.41 -97.40
C TYR A 310 24.77 51.66 -98.88
N GLU A 311 23.93 50.87 -99.54
CA GLU A 311 23.56 51.12 -100.94
C GLU A 311 22.72 52.39 -101.10
N THR A 312 21.67 52.59 -100.31
CA THR A 312 20.85 53.82 -100.36
C THR A 312 21.67 55.04 -99.97
N GLY A 313 22.31 55.03 -98.79
CA GLY A 313 23.12 56.15 -98.31
C GLY A 313 24.27 56.53 -99.27
N ARG A 314 24.90 55.54 -99.91
CA ARG A 314 25.94 55.79 -100.93
C ARG A 314 25.35 56.28 -102.24
N THR A 315 24.30 55.65 -102.76
CA THR A 315 23.75 56.01 -104.09
C THR A 315 23.01 57.35 -104.06
N GLU A 316 22.15 57.57 -103.08
CA GLU A 316 21.42 58.84 -102.91
C GLU A 316 22.37 59.97 -102.54
N GLY A 317 23.24 59.76 -101.54
CA GLY A 317 24.23 60.77 -101.12
C GLY A 317 25.20 61.17 -102.24
N PHE A 318 25.73 60.19 -103.00
CA PHE A 318 26.61 60.47 -104.13
C PHE A 318 25.87 61.12 -105.31
N ASN A 319 24.65 60.69 -105.63
CA ASN A 319 23.89 61.29 -106.73
C ASN A 319 23.42 62.70 -106.39
N ALA A 320 22.89 62.94 -105.19
CA ALA A 320 22.46 64.26 -104.74
C ALA A 320 23.64 65.23 -104.70
N GLY A 321 24.74 64.87 -104.01
CA GLY A 321 25.94 65.71 -103.90
C GLY A 321 26.62 65.99 -105.25
N ARG A 322 26.57 65.04 -106.20
CA ARG A 322 27.04 65.26 -107.57
C ARG A 322 26.11 66.15 -108.38
N LEU A 323 24.79 65.99 -108.24
CA LEU A 323 23.80 66.75 -109.01
C LEU A 323 23.77 68.22 -108.59
N THR A 324 23.62 68.50 -107.29
CA THR A 324 23.71 69.87 -106.75
C THR A 324 25.08 70.45 -107.06
N GLY A 325 26.14 69.71 -106.70
CA GLY A 325 27.55 69.98 -106.99
C GLY A 325 27.78 70.56 -108.39
N PHE A 326 27.36 69.81 -109.40
CA PHE A 326 27.48 70.16 -110.82
C PHE A 326 26.56 71.30 -111.26
N GLU A 327 25.29 71.33 -110.81
CA GLU A 327 24.33 72.35 -111.25
C GLU A 327 24.71 73.76 -110.84
N GLU A 328 25.03 74.00 -109.58
CA GLU A 328 25.35 75.37 -109.12
C GLU A 328 26.74 75.78 -109.59
N GLY A 329 27.69 74.83 -109.71
CA GLY A 329 28.98 75.07 -110.36
C GLY A 329 28.83 75.51 -111.83
N ARG A 330 27.88 74.91 -112.56
CA ARG A 330 27.54 75.33 -113.93
C ARG A 330 26.80 76.67 -113.97
N LYS A 331 25.91 76.96 -113.00
CA LYS A 331 25.22 78.26 -112.89
C LYS A 331 26.21 79.41 -112.61
N ALA A 332 27.11 79.23 -111.65
CA ALA A 332 28.11 80.24 -111.28
C ALA A 332 29.06 80.54 -112.46
N SER A 333 29.67 79.52 -113.06
CA SER A 333 30.60 79.68 -114.18
C SER A 333 29.95 80.26 -115.45
N TYR A 334 28.67 79.96 -115.71
CA TYR A 334 27.93 80.61 -116.79
C TYR A 334 27.62 82.08 -116.50
N ALA A 335 27.24 82.41 -115.26
CA ALA A 335 26.95 83.79 -114.86
C ALA A 335 28.19 84.70 -114.93
N GLU A 336 29.30 84.30 -114.30
CA GLU A 336 30.55 85.07 -114.34
C GLU A 336 31.10 85.19 -115.76
N GLY A 337 31.12 84.09 -116.52
CA GLY A 337 31.64 84.09 -117.89
C GLY A 337 30.82 84.97 -118.85
N TYR A 338 29.50 85.02 -118.70
CA TYR A 338 28.63 85.83 -119.54
C TYR A 338 28.71 87.33 -119.19
N GLU A 339 28.62 87.69 -117.91
CA GLU A 339 28.77 89.08 -117.45
C GLU A 339 30.15 89.65 -117.84
N ALA A 340 31.24 88.93 -117.53
CA ALA A 340 32.59 89.39 -117.84
C ALA A 340 32.81 89.55 -119.36
N GLY A 341 32.28 88.64 -120.18
CA GLY A 341 32.34 88.73 -121.63
C GLY A 341 31.56 89.93 -122.19
N TYR A 342 30.30 90.09 -121.76
CA TYR A 342 29.42 91.15 -122.23
C TYR A 342 29.91 92.55 -121.82
N ALA A 343 30.38 92.69 -120.57
CA ALA A 343 30.96 93.93 -120.05
C ALA A 343 32.30 94.30 -120.71
N LYS A 344 33.04 93.32 -121.27
CA LYS A 344 34.30 93.57 -122.01
C LYS A 344 34.04 94.03 -123.44
N GLY A 345 33.14 93.37 -124.18
CA GLY A 345 32.81 93.74 -125.57
C GLY A 345 32.35 95.20 -125.70
N ARG A 346 31.45 95.65 -124.81
CA ARG A 346 30.98 97.06 -124.75
C ARG A 346 32.07 98.08 -124.43
N LYS A 347 33.18 97.68 -123.81
CA LYS A 347 34.35 98.56 -123.58
C LYS A 347 35.24 98.61 -124.82
N GLU A 348 35.46 97.47 -125.46
CA GLU A 348 36.30 97.36 -126.66
C GLU A 348 35.71 98.10 -127.88
N GLU A 349 34.39 98.01 -128.11
CA GLU A 349 33.72 98.81 -129.16
C GLU A 349 33.85 100.33 -128.91
N ARG A 350 33.70 100.76 -127.66
CA ARG A 350 33.79 102.19 -127.28
C ARG A 350 35.20 102.75 -127.48
N VAL A 351 36.26 101.98 -127.20
CA VAL A 351 37.65 102.36 -127.48
C VAL A 351 37.88 102.44 -129.00
N ARG A 352 37.43 101.43 -129.75
CA ARG A 352 37.64 101.34 -131.20
C ARG A 352 36.94 102.46 -131.99
N ALA A 353 35.85 103.01 -131.46
CA ALA A 353 35.18 104.18 -132.02
C ALA A 353 35.98 105.49 -131.82
N LEU A 354 36.75 105.62 -130.73
CA LEU A 354 37.60 106.78 -130.45
C LEU A 354 38.89 106.74 -131.29
N GLU A 355 39.54 105.58 -131.40
CA GLU A 355 40.74 105.37 -132.24
C GLU A 355 40.52 105.62 -133.76
N ALA A 356 39.26 105.69 -134.19
CA ALA A 356 38.85 106.05 -135.54
C ALA A 356 38.63 107.57 -135.72
N PHE A 357 38.33 108.29 -134.64
CA PHE A 357 38.10 109.74 -134.64
C PHE A 357 39.43 110.51 -134.55
N ASP A 358 40.30 110.13 -133.62
CA ASP A 358 41.59 110.81 -133.41
C ASP A 358 42.49 110.76 -134.66
N ARG A 359 42.41 109.65 -135.40
CA ARG A 359 43.17 109.41 -136.65
C ARG A 359 42.71 110.25 -137.85
N PHE A 360 41.61 110.98 -137.73
CA PHE A 360 41.18 111.98 -138.72
C PHE A 360 41.74 113.38 -138.39
N ILE A 361 41.93 113.68 -137.11
CA ILE A 361 42.38 115.00 -136.62
C ILE A 361 43.89 115.20 -136.83
N GLU A 362 44.70 114.15 -136.80
CA GLU A 362 46.15 114.26 -137.07
C GLU A 362 46.52 114.66 -138.52
N THR A 363 45.55 114.65 -139.45
CA THR A 363 45.81 114.90 -140.89
C THR A 363 45.95 116.38 -141.27
N GLU A 364 45.43 117.33 -140.48
CA GLU A 364 45.57 118.77 -140.74
C GLU A 364 45.94 119.57 -139.47
N MET A 365 46.94 120.46 -139.61
CA MET A 365 47.49 121.42 -138.63
C MET A 365 48.54 120.90 -137.60
N PRO A 366 49.83 121.28 -137.73
CA PRO A 366 50.90 120.80 -136.86
C PRO A 366 51.36 121.76 -135.72
N HIS A 367 51.62 121.17 -134.54
CA HIS A 367 52.52 121.68 -133.47
C HIS A 367 52.03 122.90 -132.65
N ARG A 368 52.35 123.08 -131.35
CA ARG A 368 53.54 122.62 -130.57
C ARG A 368 53.23 122.50 -129.05
N ARG A 369 53.85 121.51 -128.38
CA ARG A 369 54.34 121.38 -126.96
C ARG A 369 54.15 122.56 -125.97
N ARG A 370 54.04 122.41 -124.63
CA ARG A 370 53.99 121.24 -123.67
C ARG A 370 53.86 121.76 -122.20
N GLY A 371 53.03 121.13 -121.36
CA GLY A 371 52.93 121.25 -119.88
C GLY A 371 51.93 120.17 -119.40
N GLY A 372 52.09 119.46 -118.27
CA GLY A 372 51.94 119.91 -116.86
C GLY A 372 50.47 119.70 -116.42
N ASP A 373 50.07 119.41 -115.18
CA ASP A 373 50.72 118.98 -113.92
C ASP A 373 49.58 118.57 -112.93
N GLY A 374 49.85 117.81 -111.86
CA GLY A 374 48.87 117.45 -110.80
C GLY A 374 47.69 116.56 -111.25
N SER A 375 46.72 116.22 -110.38
CA SER A 375 46.70 116.06 -108.90
C SER A 375 45.42 115.30 -108.50
N GLU A 376 45.34 114.84 -107.23
CA GLU A 376 44.08 114.55 -106.48
C GLU A 376 43.14 113.41 -106.97
N THR A 377 42.28 112.78 -106.15
CA THR A 377 42.33 112.32 -104.73
C THR A 377 41.21 111.24 -104.55
N ASP A 378 40.97 110.81 -103.29
CA ASP A 378 39.62 110.59 -102.71
C ASP A 378 38.91 109.21 -102.78
N TYR A 379 38.50 108.77 -101.56
CA TYR A 379 37.18 108.24 -101.12
C TYR A 379 36.43 107.15 -101.94
N GLU A 380 35.69 106.19 -101.36
CA GLU A 380 35.44 105.68 -99.99
C GLU A 380 34.56 104.40 -100.10
N VAL A 381 34.29 103.69 -98.98
CA VAL A 381 33.24 102.64 -98.83
C VAL A 381 33.50 101.33 -99.63
N GLY A 382 33.12 100.12 -99.20
CA GLY A 382 32.48 99.71 -97.93
C GLY A 382 31.33 98.71 -98.08
N THR A 383 31.48 97.67 -98.91
CA THR A 383 30.58 96.50 -99.01
C THR A 383 31.42 95.22 -99.20
N SER A 384 31.12 94.01 -98.68
CA SER A 384 29.88 93.37 -98.16
C SER A 384 28.99 92.67 -99.20
N HIS A 385 29.48 91.56 -99.77
CA HIS A 385 28.74 90.36 -100.22
C HIS A 385 29.75 89.18 -100.10
N VAL A 386 29.48 87.97 -99.57
CA VAL A 386 28.35 87.02 -99.72
C VAL A 386 28.35 86.35 -101.09
N PHE A 387 28.70 85.06 -101.13
CA PHE A 387 28.22 83.96 -102.02
C PHE A 387 29.12 82.70 -101.78
N LEU A 388 28.67 81.44 -101.88
CA LEU A 388 27.37 80.83 -101.53
C LEU A 388 27.52 79.30 -101.51
N ARG A 389 27.09 78.63 -100.42
CA ARG A 389 26.44 77.31 -100.40
C ARG A 389 26.00 76.96 -98.98
#